data_AF-A0A662PCU3-F1
#
_entry.id   AF-A0A662PCU3-F1
#
_cell.length_a   1.000
_cell.length_b   1.000
_cell.length_c   1.000
_cell.angle_alpha   90.00
_cell.angle_beta   90.00
_cell.angle_gamma   90.00
#
_symmetry.space_group_name_H-M   'P 1'
#
loop_
_entity.id
_entity.type
_entity.pdbx_description
1 polymer ?
#
loop_
_entity_poly.entity_id
_entity_poly.type
_entity_poly.pdbx_seq_one_letter_code
_entity_poly.pdbx_strand_id
1 'polypeptide(L)'
;MLSSYLSFFEDETVKIKFFGDIKKYPKSKVILFENVKGFRVVANIWGTRERIARAMKINEKEIPEVFSKAMENPMECEEVKNPPFLENVTKNFDLRNIAEISSGVAVSKERMFFSDFKIIGKKRLKLSFTDEKRIDIAIGLCPSILLPSIAECSLKIASSLRYLTLKERVYEYNLNGIKVPGYAEVIMEGIAEEKILKIKKIYYKNDPLFQIILPEEYDLLKDITRDAPKSLNK
;
A
#
# COMPACT_ATOMS: atom_id res chain seq x y z
N MET A 1 -5.02 -2.12 10.23
CA MET A 1 -3.87 -1.19 10.32
C MET A 1 -4.23 0.11 9.64
N LEU A 2 -4.61 0.11 8.35
CA LEU A 2 -5.03 1.35 7.69
C LEU A 2 -6.25 1.99 8.38
N SER A 3 -7.25 1.19 8.75
CA SER A 3 -8.42 1.68 9.51
C SER A 3 -8.03 2.29 10.86
N SER A 4 -6.98 1.79 11.51
CA SER A 4 -6.44 2.35 12.75
C SER A 4 -5.82 3.72 12.50
N TYR A 5 -5.07 3.89 11.40
CA TYR A 5 -4.52 5.19 11.03
C TYR A 5 -5.59 6.21 10.61
N LEU A 6 -6.67 5.77 9.98
CA LEU A 6 -7.79 6.65 9.64
C LEU A 6 -8.35 7.35 10.90
N SER A 7 -8.44 6.63 12.03
CA SER A 7 -8.89 7.24 13.30
C SER A 7 -7.93 8.29 13.85
N PHE A 8 -6.64 8.26 13.49
CA PHE A 8 -5.68 9.29 13.92
C PHE A 8 -5.90 10.62 13.22
N PHE A 9 -6.53 10.61 12.04
CA PHE A 9 -6.77 11.79 11.20
C PHE A 9 -8.26 12.13 11.11
N GLU A 10 -9.06 11.74 12.09
CA GLU A 10 -10.52 11.93 12.03
C GLU A 10 -10.89 13.43 11.93
N ASP A 11 -10.15 14.30 12.59
CA ASP A 11 -10.28 15.77 12.54
C ASP A 11 -9.94 16.38 11.17
N GLU A 12 -9.12 15.66 10.39
CA GLU A 12 -8.73 16.02 9.03
C GLU A 12 -9.54 15.27 7.95
N THR A 13 -10.47 14.40 8.36
CA THR A 13 -11.21 13.52 7.44
C THR A 13 -12.53 14.15 7.01
N VAL A 14 -12.72 14.27 5.70
CA VAL A 14 -14.01 14.62 5.08
C VAL A 14 -14.71 13.32 4.69
N LYS A 15 -15.87 13.07 5.31
CA LYS A 15 -16.72 11.89 5.02
C LYS A 15 -17.71 12.22 3.90
N ILE A 16 -17.80 11.35 2.89
CA ILE A 16 -18.64 11.52 1.71
C ILE A 16 -19.45 10.23 1.51
N LYS A 17 -20.77 10.36 1.34
CA LYS A 17 -21.66 9.19 1.21
C LYS A 17 -21.43 8.38 -0.06
N PHE A 18 -21.16 9.04 -1.18
CA PHE A 18 -21.06 8.42 -2.50
C PHE A 18 -19.77 8.81 -3.19
N PHE A 19 -19.24 7.92 -4.04
CA PHE A 19 -18.09 8.23 -4.86
C PHE A 19 -18.36 9.47 -5.73
N GLY A 20 -17.39 10.37 -5.77
CA GLY A 20 -17.46 11.61 -6.52
C GLY A 20 -16.10 12.00 -7.08
N ASP A 21 -16.07 13.09 -7.83
CA ASP A 21 -14.82 13.63 -8.37
C ASP A 21 -13.90 14.07 -7.23
N ILE A 22 -12.86 13.27 -6.97
CA ILE A 22 -11.91 13.48 -5.88
C ILE A 22 -11.21 14.84 -5.99
N LYS A 23 -11.06 15.38 -7.21
CA LYS A 23 -10.40 16.67 -7.46
C LYS A 23 -11.14 17.87 -6.86
N LYS A 24 -12.40 17.70 -6.46
CA LYS A 24 -13.23 18.76 -5.87
C LYS A 24 -12.94 18.99 -4.39
N TYR A 25 -12.20 18.10 -3.74
CA TYR A 25 -11.96 18.16 -2.30
C TYR A 25 -10.56 18.73 -1.99
N PRO A 26 -10.39 19.43 -0.86
CA PRO A 26 -9.11 20.01 -0.49
C PRO A 26 -8.02 18.94 -0.38
N LYS A 27 -6.89 19.14 -1.07
CA LYS A 27 -5.72 18.24 -1.02
C LYS A 27 -5.09 18.12 0.38
N SER A 28 -5.41 19.02 1.29
CA SER A 28 -4.98 18.93 2.69
C SER A 28 -5.77 17.90 3.50
N LYS A 29 -6.97 17.51 3.05
CA LYS A 29 -7.88 16.63 3.82
C LYS A 29 -7.73 15.17 3.43
N VAL A 30 -7.96 14.28 4.39
CA VAL A 30 -8.21 12.87 4.12
C VAL A 30 -9.65 12.74 3.62
N ILE A 31 -9.88 11.93 2.60
CA ILE A 31 -11.21 11.78 2.01
C ILE A 31 -11.68 10.36 2.26
N LEU A 32 -12.79 10.20 2.97
CA LEU A 32 -13.42 8.90 3.20
C LEU A 32 -14.76 8.83 2.46
N PHE A 33 -14.82 7.97 1.45
CA PHE A 33 -16.08 7.57 0.83
C PHE A 33 -16.68 6.41 1.61
N GLU A 34 -17.88 6.60 2.14
CA GLU A 34 -18.56 5.62 2.99
C GLU A 34 -19.14 4.45 2.18
N ASN A 35 -19.53 4.69 0.92
CA ASN A 35 -20.03 3.65 0.04
C ASN A 35 -19.63 3.87 -1.42
N VAL A 36 -18.72 3.02 -1.88
CA VAL A 36 -18.29 2.88 -3.28
C VAL A 36 -18.49 1.41 -3.65
N LYS A 37 -19.61 1.11 -4.33
CA LYS A 37 -19.97 -0.25 -4.74
C LYS A 37 -20.03 -1.24 -3.55
N GLY A 38 -20.47 -0.77 -2.39
CA GLY A 38 -20.57 -1.57 -1.16
C GLY A 38 -19.33 -1.54 -0.27
N PHE A 39 -18.28 -0.80 -0.64
CA PHE A 39 -17.04 -0.72 0.14
C PHE A 39 -16.71 0.71 0.57
N ARG A 40 -15.96 0.83 1.67
CA ARG A 40 -15.36 2.10 2.08
C ARG A 40 -14.06 2.32 1.32
N VAL A 41 -13.85 3.56 0.87
CA VAL A 41 -12.65 3.96 0.13
C VAL A 41 -12.05 5.19 0.79
N VAL A 42 -10.78 5.12 1.16
CA VAL A 42 -10.00 6.27 1.61
C VAL A 42 -9.09 6.75 0.50
N ALA A 43 -8.99 8.06 0.33
CA ALA A 43 -8.01 8.70 -0.52
C ALA A 43 -7.19 9.72 0.27
N ASN A 44 -5.96 9.97 -0.17
CA ASN A 44 -5.11 11.04 0.34
C ASN A 44 -4.69 10.90 1.82
N ILE A 45 -4.81 9.71 2.42
CA ILE A 45 -4.46 9.51 3.82
C ILE A 45 -2.97 9.80 4.10
N TRP A 46 -2.08 9.59 3.13
CA TRP A 46 -0.65 9.91 3.23
C TRP A 46 -0.26 11.17 2.47
N GLY A 47 -1.23 12.03 2.14
CA GLY A 47 -1.04 13.22 1.30
C GLY A 47 -0.22 14.37 1.88
N THR A 48 0.38 14.22 3.07
CA THR A 48 1.25 15.24 3.67
C THR A 48 2.44 14.60 4.41
N ARG A 49 3.57 15.30 4.50
CA ARG A 49 4.75 14.81 5.24
C ARG A 49 4.42 14.69 6.72
N GLU A 50 3.66 15.64 7.25
CA GLU A 50 3.11 15.71 8.60
C GLU A 50 2.38 14.40 8.96
N ARG A 51 1.46 13.93 8.11
CA ARG A 51 0.71 12.68 8.36
C ARG A 51 1.61 11.46 8.30
N ILE A 52 2.54 11.40 7.35
CA ILE A 52 3.51 10.31 7.24
C ILE A 52 4.39 10.25 8.50
N ALA A 53 4.97 11.38 8.91
CA ALA A 53 5.82 11.50 10.09
C ALA A 53 5.07 11.12 11.37
N ARG A 54 3.84 11.63 11.54
CA ARG A 54 2.95 11.29 12.67
C ARG A 54 2.63 9.80 12.72
N ALA A 55 2.34 9.17 11.58
CA ALA A 55 2.09 7.74 11.49
C ALA A 55 3.33 6.87 11.80
N MET A 56 4.52 7.43 11.59
CA MET A 56 5.81 6.82 11.90
C MET A 56 6.37 7.28 13.25
N LYS A 57 5.70 8.17 13.99
CA LYS A 57 6.17 8.71 15.29
C LYS A 57 7.58 9.33 15.24
N ILE A 58 7.89 10.05 14.16
CA ILE A 58 9.14 10.80 13.97
C ILE A 58 8.85 12.24 13.54
N ASN A 59 9.87 13.09 13.49
CA ASN A 59 9.78 14.40 12.86
C ASN A 59 9.84 14.27 11.33
N GLU A 60 9.14 15.14 10.60
CA GLU A 60 9.16 15.16 9.13
C GLU A 60 10.55 15.31 8.52
N LYS A 61 11.40 16.10 9.18
CA LYS A 61 12.79 16.33 8.74
C LYS A 61 13.66 15.09 8.87
N GLU A 62 13.26 14.13 9.71
CA GLU A 62 14.00 12.89 9.95
C GLU A 62 13.65 11.79 8.94
N ILE A 63 12.53 11.91 8.21
CA ILE A 63 12.07 10.85 7.29
C ILE A 63 13.18 10.43 6.30
N PRO A 64 13.88 11.35 5.60
CA PRO A 64 14.88 10.95 4.61
C PRO A 64 16.08 10.20 5.24
N GLU A 65 16.57 10.68 6.38
CA GLU A 65 17.71 10.07 7.07
C GLU A 65 17.36 8.68 7.62
N VAL A 66 16.18 8.55 8.24
CA VAL A 66 15.69 7.26 8.77
C VAL A 66 15.43 6.26 7.65
N PHE A 67 14.91 6.72 6.50
CA PHE A 67 14.72 5.85 5.34
C PHE A 67 16.04 5.35 4.76
N SER A 68 17.05 6.22 4.63
CA SER A 68 18.41 5.83 4.21
C SER A 68 19.02 4.79 5.16
N LYS A 69 18.94 5.02 6.47
CA LYS A 69 19.38 4.03 7.49
C LYS A 69 18.67 2.68 7.35
N ALA A 70 17.37 2.68 7.03
CA ALA A 70 16.62 1.45 6.81
C ALA A 70 17.10 0.68 5.57
N MET A 71 17.46 1.39 4.50
CA MET A 71 18.02 0.80 3.28
C MET A 71 19.38 0.14 3.53
N GLU A 72 20.23 0.76 4.36
CA GLU A 72 21.55 0.23 4.74
C GLU A 72 21.46 -0.95 5.71
N ASN A 73 20.37 -1.05 6.48
CA ASN A 73 20.20 -2.07 7.53
C ASN A 73 18.91 -2.88 7.33
N PRO A 74 18.76 -3.68 6.27
CA PRO A 74 17.59 -4.54 6.07
C PRO A 74 17.31 -5.42 7.29
N MET A 75 16.04 -5.58 7.66
CA MET A 75 15.64 -6.38 8.82
C MET A 75 14.66 -7.49 8.41
N GLU A 76 14.77 -8.68 8.99
CA GLU A 76 13.77 -9.72 8.76
C GLU A 76 12.37 -9.25 9.19
N CYS A 77 11.35 -9.72 8.50
CA CYS A 77 9.97 -9.53 8.90
C CYS A 77 9.59 -10.55 9.98
N GLU A 78 8.47 -10.31 10.64
CA GLU A 78 7.87 -11.27 11.56
C GLU A 78 6.78 -12.06 10.83
N GLU A 79 6.99 -13.38 10.73
CA GLU A 79 6.02 -14.26 10.08
C GLU A 79 4.79 -14.45 10.98
N VAL A 80 3.62 -14.12 10.44
CA VAL A 80 2.34 -14.31 11.13
C VAL A 80 1.59 -15.51 10.55
N LYS A 81 0.88 -16.27 11.39
CA LYS A 81 0.12 -17.45 10.94
C LYS A 81 -1.27 -17.12 10.39
N ASN A 82 -1.93 -16.14 11.00
CA ASN A 82 -3.32 -15.78 10.70
C ASN A 82 -3.45 -14.26 10.47
N PRO A 83 -2.92 -13.73 9.36
CA PRO A 83 -3.12 -12.31 9.03
C PRO A 83 -4.61 -12.00 8.78
N PRO A 84 -5.11 -10.80 9.15
CA PRO A 84 -6.54 -10.49 9.06
C PRO A 84 -7.13 -10.55 7.65
N PHE A 85 -6.32 -10.37 6.59
CA PHE A 85 -6.84 -10.46 5.22
C PHE A 85 -7.30 -11.88 4.84
N LEU A 86 -6.94 -12.91 5.61
CA LEU A 86 -7.41 -14.28 5.38
C LEU A 86 -8.84 -14.52 5.89
N GLU A 87 -9.43 -13.55 6.61
CA GLU A 87 -10.82 -13.65 7.09
C GLU A 87 -11.81 -13.93 5.96
N ASN A 88 -11.59 -13.33 4.78
CA ASN A 88 -12.39 -13.58 3.60
C ASN A 88 -11.52 -13.93 2.39
N VAL A 89 -11.98 -14.89 1.59
CA VAL A 89 -11.38 -15.23 0.30
C VAL A 89 -12.46 -15.47 -0.74
N THR A 90 -12.28 -14.92 -1.94
CA THR A 90 -13.19 -15.18 -3.06
C THR A 90 -12.46 -15.49 -4.37
N LYS A 91 -13.02 -16.46 -5.11
CA LYS A 91 -12.73 -16.73 -6.52
C LYS A 91 -13.82 -16.19 -7.46
N ASN A 92 -15.00 -15.88 -6.91
CA ASN A 92 -16.15 -15.39 -7.64
C ASN A 92 -16.23 -13.87 -7.47
N PHE A 93 -15.60 -13.16 -8.40
CA PHE A 93 -15.47 -11.72 -8.33
C PHE A 93 -15.42 -11.11 -9.73
N ASP A 94 -15.79 -9.84 -9.79
CA ASP A 94 -15.66 -8.98 -10.97
C ASP A 94 -14.94 -7.71 -10.54
N LEU A 95 -13.67 -7.55 -10.96
CA LEU A 95 -12.84 -6.39 -10.59
C LEU A 95 -13.52 -5.07 -10.92
N ARG A 96 -14.35 -5.03 -11.97
CA ARG A 96 -15.11 -3.84 -12.37
C ARG A 96 -16.10 -3.37 -11.29
N ASN A 97 -16.41 -4.24 -10.33
CA ASN A 97 -17.40 -4.05 -9.27
C ASN A 97 -16.81 -4.02 -7.85
N ILE A 98 -15.50 -4.23 -7.65
CA ILE A 98 -14.92 -4.48 -6.31
C ILE A 98 -14.52 -3.20 -5.56
N ALA A 99 -14.20 -2.12 -6.27
CA ALA A 99 -14.03 -0.76 -5.76
C ALA A 99 -13.61 0.13 -6.94
N GLU A 100 -13.52 1.43 -6.72
CA GLU A 100 -12.71 2.30 -7.58
C GLU A 100 -11.25 2.20 -7.10
N ILE A 101 -10.51 1.25 -7.68
CA ILE A 101 -9.06 1.08 -7.42
C ILE A 101 -8.27 1.24 -8.71
N SER A 102 -7.17 1.97 -8.60
CA SER A 102 -6.27 2.27 -9.72
C SER A 102 -4.80 2.01 -9.41
N SER A 103 -4.48 1.68 -8.15
CA SER A 103 -3.10 1.55 -7.69
C SER A 103 -2.97 0.59 -6.52
N GLY A 104 -1.78 0.07 -6.31
CA GLY A 104 -1.43 -0.75 -5.15
C GLY A 104 0.05 -1.08 -5.13
N VAL A 105 0.48 -1.84 -4.13
CA VAL A 105 1.85 -2.35 -4.06
C VAL A 105 1.88 -3.74 -4.69
N ALA A 106 2.55 -3.87 -5.82
CA ALA A 106 2.87 -5.15 -6.42
C ALA A 106 4.01 -5.81 -5.63
N VAL A 107 3.82 -7.08 -5.27
CA VAL A 107 4.75 -7.85 -4.46
C VAL A 107 5.16 -9.08 -5.25
N SER A 108 6.47 -9.22 -5.51
CA SER A 108 7.08 -10.42 -6.08
C SER A 108 7.91 -11.14 -5.02
N LYS A 109 8.65 -12.18 -5.42
CA LYS A 109 9.60 -12.86 -4.52
C LYS A 109 10.77 -11.98 -4.10
N GLU A 110 11.20 -11.09 -5.00
CA GLU A 110 12.44 -10.33 -4.83
C GLU A 110 12.19 -8.92 -4.28
N ARG A 111 11.08 -8.28 -4.70
CA ARG A 111 10.84 -6.87 -4.42
C ARG A 111 9.37 -6.53 -4.29
N MET A 112 9.12 -5.36 -3.71
CA MET A 112 7.85 -4.66 -3.79
C MET A 112 8.01 -3.45 -4.70
N PHE A 113 7.01 -3.15 -5.51
CA PHE A 113 6.99 -1.91 -6.27
C PHE A 113 5.58 -1.33 -6.30
N PHE A 114 5.47 0.00 -6.17
CA PHE A 114 4.20 0.67 -6.39
C PHE A 114 3.81 0.57 -7.87
N SER A 115 2.54 0.25 -8.14
CA SER A 115 2.06 0.12 -9.51
C SER A 115 0.68 0.72 -9.67
N ASP A 116 0.56 1.64 -10.62
CA ASP A 116 -0.73 1.97 -11.23
C ASP A 116 -1.18 0.84 -12.14
N PHE A 117 -2.47 0.58 -12.14
CA PHE A 117 -3.08 -0.42 -13.00
C PHE A 117 -4.43 0.00 -13.52
N LYS A 118 -4.76 -0.52 -14.71
CA LYS A 118 -6.08 -0.36 -15.32
C LYS A 118 -6.84 -1.68 -15.25
N ILE A 119 -8.07 -1.64 -14.74
CA ILE A 119 -8.98 -2.78 -14.86
C ILE A 119 -9.38 -2.93 -16.33
N ILE A 120 -9.03 -4.05 -16.95
CA ILE A 120 -9.30 -4.34 -18.39
C ILE A 120 -10.26 -5.53 -18.58
N GLY A 121 -10.79 -6.08 -17.49
CA GLY A 121 -11.79 -7.13 -17.53
C GLY A 121 -12.15 -7.63 -16.14
N LYS A 122 -13.04 -8.64 -16.07
CA LYS A 122 -13.55 -9.17 -14.79
C LYS A 122 -12.46 -9.65 -13.83
N LYS A 123 -11.35 -10.16 -14.37
CA LYS A 123 -10.24 -10.75 -13.61
C LYS A 123 -8.86 -10.33 -14.12
N ARG A 124 -8.79 -9.22 -14.85
CA ARG A 124 -7.57 -8.77 -15.53
C ARG A 124 -7.27 -7.31 -15.22
N LEU A 125 -6.04 -7.08 -14.76
CA LEU A 125 -5.44 -5.75 -14.62
C LEU A 125 -4.35 -5.59 -15.69
N LYS A 126 -4.19 -4.40 -16.24
CA LYS A 126 -3.03 -4.01 -17.02
C LYS A 126 -2.12 -3.18 -16.12
N LEU A 127 -0.92 -3.70 -15.82
CA LEU A 127 0.10 -2.99 -15.06
C LEU A 127 0.88 -2.04 -15.99
N SER A 128 1.45 -0.98 -15.43
CA SER A 128 2.35 -0.09 -16.17
C SER A 128 3.62 -0.80 -16.66
N PHE A 129 4.18 -1.65 -15.79
CA PHE A 129 5.37 -2.45 -16.04
C PHE A 129 5.38 -3.70 -15.15
N THR A 130 5.91 -4.81 -15.67
CA THR A 130 6.42 -5.94 -14.87
C THR A 130 7.24 -6.88 -15.75
N ASP A 131 8.27 -7.49 -15.15
CA ASP A 131 9.07 -8.61 -15.64
C ASP A 131 8.83 -9.93 -14.85
N GLU A 132 7.96 -9.88 -13.84
CA GLU A 132 7.73 -10.95 -12.86
C GLU A 132 6.53 -11.80 -13.24
N LYS A 133 6.64 -13.13 -13.22
CA LYS A 133 5.53 -14.03 -13.60
C LYS A 133 4.45 -14.17 -12.53
N ARG A 134 4.80 -14.02 -11.26
CA ARG A 134 3.88 -14.10 -10.13
C ARG A 134 3.97 -12.82 -9.31
N ILE A 135 2.85 -12.14 -9.21
CA ILE A 135 2.72 -10.87 -8.50
C ILE A 135 1.41 -10.90 -7.74
N ASP A 136 1.49 -10.53 -6.46
CA ASP A 136 0.31 -10.22 -5.67
C ASP A 136 0.20 -8.71 -5.50
N ILE A 137 -1.02 -8.17 -5.55
CA ILE A 137 -1.27 -6.74 -5.30
C ILE A 137 -1.76 -6.58 -3.87
N ALA A 138 -1.03 -5.83 -3.06
CA ALA A 138 -1.41 -5.44 -1.71
C ALA A 138 -1.97 -4.01 -1.68
N ILE A 139 -3.13 -3.85 -1.03
CA ILE A 139 -3.84 -2.57 -0.91
C ILE A 139 -4.10 -2.30 0.58
N GLY A 140 -4.09 -1.01 0.93
CA GLY A 140 -4.41 -0.55 2.27
C GLY A 140 -3.21 -0.66 3.21
N LEU A 141 -2.11 0.00 2.84
CA LEU A 141 -0.81 -0.14 3.49
C LEU A 141 -0.39 1.15 4.20
N CYS A 142 0.51 1.01 5.17
CA CYS A 142 1.07 2.12 5.93
C CYS A 142 2.32 2.71 5.24
N PRO A 143 2.78 3.91 5.66
CA PRO A 143 3.91 4.59 5.02
C PRO A 143 5.20 3.78 5.11
N SER A 144 5.38 2.99 6.16
CA SER A 144 6.57 2.15 6.33
C SER A 144 6.68 1.03 5.29
N ILE A 145 5.62 0.72 4.53
CA ILE A 145 5.68 -0.15 3.35
C ILE A 145 5.63 0.66 2.05
N LEU A 146 4.78 1.68 2.00
CA LEU A 146 4.62 2.48 0.78
C LEU A 146 5.94 3.14 0.36
N LEU A 147 6.68 3.77 1.27
CA LEU A 147 7.97 4.41 0.94
C LEU A 147 8.98 3.41 0.33
N PRO A 148 9.29 2.26 0.97
CA PRO A 148 10.11 1.22 0.34
C PRO A 148 9.57 0.74 -1.02
N SER A 149 8.25 0.60 -1.18
CA SER A 149 7.67 0.16 -2.46
C SER A 149 7.85 1.18 -3.59
N ILE A 150 7.91 2.48 -3.28
CA ILE A 150 8.19 3.53 -4.26
C ILE A 150 9.66 3.47 -4.71
N ALA A 151 10.55 3.11 -3.79
CA ALA A 151 11.96 2.85 -4.06
C ALA A 151 12.26 1.43 -4.56
N GLU A 152 11.22 0.67 -4.93
CA GLU A 152 11.31 -0.72 -5.44
C GLU A 152 12.09 -1.69 -4.52
N CYS A 153 11.99 -1.48 -3.21
CA CYS A 153 12.73 -2.24 -2.20
C CYS A 153 12.00 -3.52 -1.74
N SER A 154 12.73 -4.40 -1.06
CA SER A 154 12.17 -5.61 -0.43
C SER A 154 11.38 -5.29 0.85
N LEU A 155 10.57 -6.25 1.30
CA LEU A 155 9.89 -6.20 2.60
C LEU A 155 10.85 -6.01 3.79
N LYS A 156 12.11 -6.42 3.66
CA LYS A 156 13.10 -6.28 4.74
C LYS A 156 13.47 -4.83 5.01
N ILE A 157 13.51 -4.00 3.96
CA ILE A 157 13.70 -2.54 4.11
C ILE A 157 12.50 -1.94 4.81
N ALA A 158 11.28 -2.36 4.46
CA ALA A 158 10.07 -1.94 5.15
C ALA A 158 10.05 -2.34 6.62
N SER A 159 10.52 -3.54 6.95
CA SER A 159 10.68 -4.01 8.33
C SER A 159 11.67 -3.16 9.11
N SER A 160 12.81 -2.84 8.51
CA SER A 160 13.81 -1.97 9.12
C SER A 160 13.27 -0.56 9.38
N LEU A 161 12.61 0.04 8.38
CA LEU A 161 11.99 1.35 8.51
C LEU A 161 10.95 1.36 9.63
N ARG A 162 10.08 0.35 9.68
CA ARG A 162 9.08 0.21 10.75
C ARG A 162 9.73 0.03 12.12
N TYR A 163 10.82 -0.73 12.21
CA TYR A 163 11.52 -0.92 13.47
C TYR A 163 12.20 0.36 13.96
N LEU A 164 12.88 1.10 13.08
CA LEU A 164 13.53 2.36 13.44
C LEU A 164 12.53 3.38 14.00
N THR A 165 11.32 3.40 13.43
CA THR A 165 10.26 4.40 13.72
C THR A 165 9.29 3.99 14.82
N LEU A 166 8.81 2.75 14.79
CA LEU A 166 7.75 2.25 15.67
C LEU A 166 8.24 1.17 16.65
N LYS A 167 9.50 0.74 16.56
CA LYS A 167 10.07 -0.38 17.35
C LYS A 167 9.33 -1.71 17.14
N GLU A 168 8.70 -1.87 15.98
CA GLU A 168 7.98 -3.07 15.56
C GLU A 168 8.46 -3.51 14.17
N ARG A 169 8.54 -4.83 13.96
CA ARG A 169 8.86 -5.39 12.63
C ARG A 169 7.62 -5.44 11.75
N VAL A 170 7.83 -5.48 10.44
CA VAL A 170 6.72 -5.71 9.50
C VAL A 170 6.25 -7.15 9.64
N TYR A 171 4.93 -7.34 9.70
CA TYR A 171 4.35 -8.68 9.62
C TYR A 171 4.32 -9.14 8.17
N GLU A 172 4.72 -10.39 7.94
CA GLU A 172 4.63 -11.03 6.64
C GLU A 172 3.88 -12.35 6.70
N TYR A 173 3.30 -12.75 5.57
CA TYR A 173 2.67 -14.04 5.39
C TYR A 173 3.11 -14.65 4.06
N ASN A 174 3.46 -15.93 4.05
CA ASN A 174 3.80 -16.65 2.82
C ASN A 174 2.53 -17.10 2.10
N LEU A 175 2.10 -16.33 1.09
CA LEU A 175 0.99 -16.65 0.22
C LEU A 175 1.51 -17.34 -1.04
N ASN A 176 1.39 -18.66 -1.09
CA ASN A 176 1.75 -19.49 -2.27
C ASN A 176 3.18 -19.23 -2.82
N GLY A 177 4.14 -18.95 -1.93
CA GLY A 177 5.53 -18.71 -2.25
C GLY A 177 5.92 -17.24 -2.43
N ILE A 178 5.00 -16.29 -2.18
CA ILE A 178 5.27 -14.85 -2.12
C ILE A 178 5.04 -14.37 -0.68
N LYS A 179 6.02 -13.67 -0.12
CA LYS A 179 5.87 -13.03 1.20
C LYS A 179 5.14 -11.71 1.03
N VAL A 180 3.91 -11.61 1.53
CA VAL A 180 3.06 -10.41 1.42
C VAL A 180 2.91 -9.71 2.78
N PRO A 181 2.61 -8.39 2.81
CA PRO A 181 2.35 -7.67 4.06
C PRO A 181 1.17 -8.26 4.85
N GLY A 182 1.43 -8.70 6.09
CA GLY A 182 0.45 -9.36 6.96
C GLY A 182 -0.75 -8.48 7.37
N TYR A 183 -0.63 -7.17 7.25
CA TYR A 183 -1.66 -6.21 7.67
C TYR A 183 -2.38 -5.49 6.52
N ALA A 184 -2.14 -5.88 5.26
CA ALA A 184 -2.85 -5.36 4.11
C ALA A 184 -4.37 -5.50 4.28
N GLU A 185 -5.14 -4.52 3.82
CA GLU A 185 -6.61 -4.58 3.83
C GLU A 185 -7.12 -5.58 2.77
N VAL A 186 -6.46 -5.63 1.62
CA VAL A 186 -6.77 -6.53 0.50
C VAL A 186 -5.49 -7.05 -0.14
N ILE A 187 -5.47 -8.35 -0.46
CA ILE A 187 -4.45 -8.99 -1.30
C ILE A 187 -5.13 -9.59 -2.53
N MET A 188 -4.66 -9.25 -3.73
CA MET A 188 -5.10 -9.86 -4.99
C MET A 188 -4.01 -10.78 -5.53
N GLU A 189 -4.28 -12.09 -5.51
CA GLU A 189 -3.35 -13.11 -5.99
C GLU A 189 -3.30 -13.13 -7.52
N GLY A 190 -2.12 -12.93 -8.11
CA GLY A 190 -1.98 -12.67 -9.54
C GLY A 190 -0.92 -13.51 -10.25
N ILE A 191 -1.19 -13.79 -11.53
CA ILE A 191 -0.21 -14.35 -12.47
C ILE A 191 -0.11 -13.38 -13.64
N ALA A 192 1.10 -12.92 -13.93
CA ALA A 192 1.35 -11.99 -15.01
C ALA A 192 1.71 -12.73 -16.31
N GLU A 193 1.11 -12.27 -17.39
CA GLU A 193 1.44 -12.60 -18.77
C GLU A 193 1.76 -11.27 -19.46
N GLU A 194 3.06 -10.99 -19.66
CA GLU A 194 3.56 -9.65 -19.99
C GLU A 194 3.06 -8.59 -18.98
N LYS A 195 2.41 -7.53 -19.46
CA LYS A 195 1.84 -6.47 -18.63
C LYS A 195 0.42 -6.75 -18.14
N ILE A 196 -0.11 -7.94 -18.40
CA ILE A 196 -1.48 -8.32 -18.01
C ILE A 196 -1.42 -9.22 -16.79
N LEU A 197 -1.92 -8.73 -15.67
CA LEU A 197 -2.06 -9.49 -14.44
C LEU A 197 -3.44 -10.15 -14.37
N LYS A 198 -3.47 -11.49 -14.41
CA LYS A 198 -4.68 -12.29 -14.23
C LYS A 198 -4.88 -12.63 -12.75
N ILE A 199 -5.89 -12.03 -12.14
CA ILE A 199 -6.24 -12.25 -10.74
C ILE A 199 -6.94 -13.60 -10.57
N LYS A 200 -6.46 -14.39 -9.62
CA LYS A 200 -6.96 -15.74 -9.30
C LYS A 200 -7.90 -15.72 -8.11
N LYS A 201 -7.51 -15.00 -7.06
CA LYS A 201 -8.24 -14.89 -5.80
C LYS A 201 -8.05 -13.50 -5.22
N ILE A 202 -9.01 -13.08 -4.42
CA ILE A 202 -8.91 -11.86 -3.61
C ILE A 202 -9.14 -12.26 -2.16
N TYR A 203 -8.22 -11.85 -1.30
CA TYR A 203 -8.26 -12.01 0.15
C TYR A 203 -8.46 -10.63 0.76
N TYR A 204 -9.31 -10.51 1.77
CA TYR A 204 -9.61 -9.22 2.40
C TYR A 204 -10.12 -9.39 3.83
N LYS A 205 -9.89 -8.36 4.63
CA LYS A 205 -10.42 -8.29 6.01
C LYS A 205 -11.93 -8.16 6.01
N ASN A 206 -12.56 -8.39 7.15
CA ASN A 206 -13.92 -7.92 7.37
C ASN A 206 -13.98 -6.38 7.25
N ASP A 207 -14.95 -5.88 6.48
CA ASP A 207 -15.14 -4.44 6.21
C ASP A 207 -13.84 -3.72 5.75
N PRO A 208 -13.25 -4.16 4.62
CA PRO A 208 -11.94 -3.71 4.19
C PRO A 208 -11.99 -2.23 3.78
N LEU A 209 -10.93 -1.50 4.13
CA LEU A 209 -10.76 -0.12 3.68
C LEU A 209 -9.91 -0.09 2.40
N PHE A 210 -10.54 0.17 1.26
CA PHE A 210 -9.82 0.35 0.01
C PHE A 210 -9.09 1.69 0.00
N GLN A 211 -7.89 1.70 -0.58
CA GLN A 211 -7.05 2.90 -0.64
C GLN A 211 -6.86 3.34 -2.09
N ILE A 212 -7.12 4.62 -2.35
CA ILE A 212 -6.71 5.31 -3.57
C ILE A 212 -5.51 6.19 -3.22
N ILE A 213 -4.41 6.03 -3.96
CA ILE A 213 -3.28 6.97 -3.90
C ILE A 213 -3.49 8.01 -4.99
N LEU A 214 -3.54 9.28 -4.60
CA LEU A 214 -3.68 10.38 -5.56
C LEU A 214 -2.34 10.66 -6.27
N PRO A 215 -2.35 11.22 -7.50
CA PRO A 215 -1.11 11.59 -8.19
C PRO A 215 -0.17 12.46 -7.33
N GLU A 216 -0.73 13.44 -6.61
CA GLU A 216 0.06 14.32 -5.74
C GLU A 216 0.57 13.62 -4.47
N GLU A 217 -0.19 12.66 -3.94
CA GLU A 217 0.25 11.80 -2.84
C GLU A 217 1.40 10.88 -3.31
N TYR A 218 1.31 10.36 -4.53
CA TYR A 218 2.38 9.57 -5.14
C TYR A 218 3.64 10.38 -5.42
N ASP A 219 3.51 11.61 -5.94
CA ASP A 219 4.63 12.53 -6.14
C ASP A 219 5.30 12.90 -4.81
N LEU A 220 4.51 13.13 -3.76
CA LEU A 220 5.03 13.35 -2.41
C LEU A 220 5.85 12.16 -1.91
N LEU A 221 5.33 10.94 -2.03
CA LEU A 221 6.04 9.74 -1.61
C LEU A 221 7.35 9.57 -2.40
N LYS A 222 7.35 9.87 -3.70
CA LYS A 222 8.55 9.88 -4.54
C LYS A 222 9.58 10.89 -4.05
N ASP A 223 9.18 12.11 -3.79
CA ASP A 223 10.09 13.18 -3.36
C ASP A 223 10.76 12.80 -2.03
N ILE A 224 9.99 12.27 -1.08
CA ILE A 224 10.54 11.74 0.18
C ILE A 224 11.61 10.66 -0.07
N THR A 225 11.35 9.70 -0.97
CA THR A 225 12.33 8.65 -1.28
C THR A 225 13.57 9.16 -2.02
N ARG A 226 13.45 10.25 -2.78
CA ARG A 226 14.58 10.88 -3.50
C ARG A 226 15.45 11.73 -2.58
N ASP A 227 14.85 12.36 -1.57
CA ASP A 227 15.55 13.15 -0.56
C ASP A 227 16.43 12.29 0.35
N ALA A 228 16.16 10.98 0.40
CA ALA A 228 16.96 10.06 1.20
C ALA A 228 18.41 10.07 0.68
N PRO A 229 19.39 10.31 1.57
CA PRO A 229 20.79 10.23 1.19
C PRO A 229 21.06 8.91 0.48
N LYS A 230 21.52 8.99 -0.77
CA LYS A 230 22.03 7.81 -1.45
C LYS A 230 23.21 7.33 -0.64
N SER A 231 23.23 6.05 -0.28
CA SER A 231 24.41 5.46 0.34
C SER A 231 25.60 5.81 -0.56
N LEU A 232 26.58 6.50 0.01
CA LEU A 232 27.89 6.65 -0.60
C LEU A 232 28.52 5.26 -0.59
N ASN A 233 28.15 4.43 -1.56
CA ASN A 233 28.87 3.19 -1.81
C ASN A 233 30.26 3.60 -2.31
N LYS A 234 31.22 3.67 -1.38
CA LYS A 234 32.62 3.32 -1.60
C LYS A 234 32.80 1.84 -1.34
#